data_AF-A0A1Y4RGF8-F1
#
_entry.id   AF-A0A1Y4RGF8-F1
#
_cell.length_a   1.000
_cell.length_b   1.000
_cell.length_c   1.000
_cell.angle_alpha   90.00
_cell.angle_beta   90.00
_cell.angle_gamma   90.00
#
_symmetry.space_group_name_H-M   'P 1'
#
loop_
_entity.id
_entity.type
_entity.pdbx_description
1 polymer ?
#
loop_
_entity_poly.entity_id
_entity_poly.type
_entity_poly.pdbx_seq_one_letter_code
_entity_poly.pdbx_strand_id
1 'polypeptide(L)'
;ARITDGKGNLYKVVQSHTSQADWPIDATPALYTALGVTEADPDAVPEWKQPTGAHDAYHRGDRVVYQGQIYESLLDGNTYAPDVYPAGWAAVERAK
;
A
#
# COMPACT_ATOMS: atom_id res chain seq x y z
N ALA A 1 -2.66 13.27 -7.44
CA ALA A 1 -2.51 14.06 -6.19
C ALA A 1 -2.42 13.10 -5.01
N ARG A 2 -1.68 13.47 -3.94
CA ARG A 2 -1.67 12.75 -2.66
C ARG A 2 -2.76 13.34 -1.76
N ILE A 3 -3.52 12.51 -1.05
CA ILE A 3 -4.60 12.95 -0.14
C ILE A 3 -4.56 12.15 1.16
N THR A 4 -5.24 12.63 2.21
CA THR A 4 -5.26 11.98 3.53
C THR A 4 -6.67 11.67 4.00
N ASP A 5 -6.88 10.53 4.68
CA ASP A 5 -8.16 10.13 5.34
C ASP A 5 -8.50 10.97 6.60
N GLY A 6 -7.78 12.07 6.89
CA GLY A 6 -7.94 12.83 8.13
C GLY A 6 -7.43 12.12 9.40
N LYS A 7 -7.16 10.81 9.33
CA LYS A 7 -6.42 10.03 10.34
C LYS A 7 -4.89 10.06 10.15
N GLY A 8 -4.41 10.77 9.12
CA GLY A 8 -2.98 10.88 8.81
C GLY A 8 -2.46 9.89 7.76
N ASN A 9 -3.26 8.92 7.30
CA ASN A 9 -2.86 7.97 6.25
C ASN A 9 -2.93 8.60 4.86
N LEU A 10 -1.85 8.47 4.08
CA LEU A 10 -1.74 8.99 2.73
C LEU A 10 -2.24 8.00 1.67
N TYR A 11 -2.92 8.55 0.69
CA TYR A 11 -3.48 7.85 -0.46
C TYR A 11 -3.11 8.57 -1.76
N LYS A 12 -2.94 7.80 -2.82
CA LYS A 12 -2.76 8.28 -4.19
C LYS A 12 -4.09 8.23 -4.90
N VAL A 13 -4.48 9.34 -5.51
CA VAL A 13 -5.67 9.40 -6.37
C VAL A 13 -5.40 8.60 -7.66
N VAL A 14 -6.20 7.57 -7.91
CA VAL A 14 -6.09 6.67 -9.08
C VAL A 14 -6.83 7.25 -10.28
N GLN A 15 -8.01 7.80 -10.06
CA GLN A 15 -8.83 8.44 -11.09
C GLN A 15 -9.14 9.88 -10.70
N SER A 16 -8.98 10.82 -11.63
CA SER A 16 -9.39 12.21 -11.40
C SER A 16 -10.90 12.29 -11.23
N HIS A 17 -11.34 12.73 -10.05
CA HIS A 17 -12.74 12.95 -9.72
C HIS A 17 -12.85 14.14 -8.75
N THR A 18 -14.06 14.69 -8.61
CA THR A 18 -14.35 15.68 -7.58
C THR A 18 -14.64 14.94 -6.28
N SER A 19 -13.87 15.21 -5.23
CA SER A 19 -14.08 14.64 -3.89
C SER A 19 -15.50 14.95 -3.40
N GLN A 20 -16.19 13.92 -2.89
CA GLN A 20 -17.56 13.99 -2.38
C GLN A 20 -17.63 13.26 -1.02
N ALA A 21 -18.41 13.78 -0.07
CA ALA A 21 -18.46 13.26 1.31
C ALA A 21 -18.92 11.78 1.39
N ASP A 22 -19.70 11.32 0.42
CA ASP A 22 -20.19 9.95 0.30
C ASP A 22 -19.15 8.96 -0.27
N TRP A 23 -17.93 9.40 -0.61
CA TRP A 23 -16.83 8.54 -1.07
C TRP A 23 -15.70 8.52 -0.04
N PRO A 24 -15.83 7.72 1.06
CA PRO A 24 -14.77 7.61 2.03
C PRO A 24 -13.52 7.05 1.36
N ILE A 25 -12.37 7.67 1.65
CA ILE A 25 -11.08 7.28 1.08
C ILE A 25 -10.75 5.82 1.42
N ASP A 26 -11.09 5.38 2.62
CA ASP A 26 -10.93 4.00 3.10
C ASP A 26 -11.89 2.99 2.44
N ALA A 27 -13.01 3.45 1.88
CA ALA A 27 -14.06 2.60 1.32
C ALA A 27 -14.15 2.64 -0.23
N THR A 28 -13.28 3.40 -0.90
CA THR A 28 -13.30 3.58 -2.36
C THR A 28 -11.95 3.27 -3.02
N PRO A 29 -11.50 2.00 -2.99
CA PRO A 29 -10.22 1.58 -3.56
C PRO A 29 -10.12 1.81 -5.09
N ALA A 30 -11.27 1.90 -5.78
CA ALA A 30 -11.32 2.25 -7.21
C ALA A 30 -10.89 3.70 -7.50
N LEU A 31 -10.99 4.60 -6.51
CA LEU A 31 -10.68 6.01 -6.62
C LEU A 31 -9.35 6.38 -5.94
N TYR A 32 -8.99 5.66 -4.88
CA TYR A 32 -7.81 5.93 -4.05
C TYR A 32 -7.01 4.65 -3.77
N THR A 33 -5.70 4.68 -4.03
CA THR A 33 -4.77 3.64 -3.60
C THR A 33 -4.12 4.08 -2.30
N ALA A 34 -4.23 3.28 -1.23
CA ALA A 34 -3.46 3.52 -0.02
C ALA A 34 -1.97 3.48 -0.36
N LEU A 35 -1.26 4.57 -0.06
CA LEU A 35 0.21 4.54 -0.11
C LEU A 35 0.75 3.83 1.14
N GLY A 36 -0.10 3.70 2.17
CA GLY A 36 0.20 3.12 3.48
C GLY A 36 1.34 3.83 4.23
N VAL A 37 1.72 5.01 3.76
CA VAL A 37 2.58 5.97 4.44
C VAL A 37 1.68 7.01 5.12
N THR A 38 2.22 7.77 6.05
CA THR A 38 1.45 8.82 6.74
C THR A 38 1.92 10.20 6.32
N GLU A 39 1.12 11.24 6.57
CA GLU A 39 1.59 12.62 6.40
C GLU A 39 2.80 12.93 7.28
N ALA A 40 2.90 12.29 8.44
CA ALA A 40 4.03 12.45 9.35
C ALA A 40 5.30 11.75 8.84
N ASP A 41 5.15 10.64 8.12
CA ASP A 41 6.26 9.88 7.55
C ASP A 41 5.86 9.36 6.15
N PRO A 42 6.00 10.21 5.11
CA PRO A 42 5.59 9.89 3.75
C PRO A 42 6.55 8.93 3.03
N ASP A 43 7.71 8.68 3.61
CA ASP A 43 8.73 7.73 3.14
C ASP A 43 8.73 6.42 3.96
N ALA A 44 7.80 6.29 4.92
CA ALA A 44 7.61 5.09 5.71
C ALA A 44 7.28 3.88 4.82
N VAL A 45 7.58 2.69 5.32
CA VAL A 45 7.14 1.46 4.66
C VAL A 45 5.75 1.08 5.17
N PRO A 46 4.75 0.93 4.29
CA PRO A 46 3.38 0.60 4.69
C PRO A 46 3.25 -0.83 5.22
N GLU A 47 2.28 -1.11 6.11
CA GLU A 47 1.92 -2.49 6.42
C GLU A 47 1.37 -3.21 5.18
N TRP A 48 1.74 -4.48 5.01
CA TRP A 48 1.23 -5.30 3.91
C TRP A 48 -0.28 -5.50 4.07
N LYS A 49 -1.01 -5.28 2.98
CA LYS A 49 -2.45 -5.51 2.89
C LYS A 49 -2.72 -6.44 1.73
N GLN A 50 -3.58 -7.43 1.95
CA GLN A 50 -3.99 -8.39 0.92
C GLN A 50 -4.59 -7.66 -0.28
N PRO A 51 -3.98 -7.77 -1.48
CA PRO A 51 -4.57 -7.23 -2.69
C PRO A 51 -5.82 -8.03 -3.10
N THR A 52 -6.78 -7.34 -3.67
CA THR A 52 -8.05 -7.83 -4.21
C THR A 52 -7.99 -8.12 -5.71
N GLY A 53 -6.99 -7.57 -6.42
CA GLY A 53 -6.75 -7.84 -7.83
C GLY A 53 -5.44 -7.23 -8.36
N ALA A 54 -5.33 -7.15 -9.68
CA ALA A 54 -4.14 -6.63 -10.36
C ALA A 54 -3.98 -5.10 -10.23
N HIS A 55 -5.04 -4.37 -9.89
CA HIS A 55 -5.03 -2.91 -9.79
C HIS A 55 -4.38 -2.41 -8.50
N ASP A 56 -4.30 -3.27 -7.49
CA ASP A 56 -3.79 -3.01 -6.15
C ASP A 56 -2.69 -4.01 -5.75
N ALA A 57 -2.18 -4.77 -6.73
CA ALA A 57 -1.05 -5.66 -6.55
C ALA A 57 0.26 -4.88 -6.41
N TYR A 58 1.21 -5.44 -5.65
CA TYR A 58 2.50 -4.80 -5.42
C TYR A 58 3.44 -4.99 -6.61
N HIS A 59 4.10 -3.93 -7.05
CA HIS A 59 5.08 -3.99 -8.12
C HIS A 59 6.46 -4.34 -7.60
N ARG A 60 7.38 -4.68 -8.52
CA ARG A 60 8.77 -4.97 -8.13
C ARG A 60 9.40 -3.71 -7.52
N GLY A 61 10.00 -3.85 -6.35
CA GLY A 61 10.62 -2.76 -5.60
C GLY A 61 9.67 -2.09 -4.60
N ASP A 62 8.38 -2.40 -4.60
CA ASP A 62 7.49 -1.96 -3.53
C ASP A 62 7.88 -2.60 -2.20
N ARG A 63 7.83 -1.82 -1.13
CA ARG A 63 8.19 -2.27 0.21
C ARG A 63 6.97 -2.29 1.10
N VAL A 64 6.89 -3.31 1.94
CA VAL A 64 5.82 -3.48 2.93
C VAL A 64 6.38 -4.00 4.25
N VAL A 65 5.73 -3.67 5.36
CA VAL A 65 5.97 -4.28 6.66
C VAL A 65 5.02 -5.45 6.82
N TYR A 66 5.56 -6.64 7.04
CA TYR A 66 4.80 -7.84 7.36
C TYR A 66 5.38 -8.47 8.63
N GLN A 67 4.54 -8.67 9.65
CA GLN A 67 4.96 -9.21 10.95
C GLN A 67 6.18 -8.48 11.59
N GLY A 68 6.26 -7.16 11.41
CA GLY A 68 7.38 -6.36 11.93
C GLY A 68 8.70 -6.52 11.15
N GLN A 69 8.66 -7.08 9.94
CA GLN A 69 9.79 -7.17 9.03
C GLN A 69 9.42 -6.48 7.71
N ILE A 70 10.32 -5.65 7.19
CA ILE A 70 10.22 -5.03 5.88
C ILE A 70 10.58 -6.06 4.82
N TYR A 71 9.67 -6.22 3.87
CA TYR A 71 9.82 -7.02 2.67
C TYR A 71 9.72 -6.14 1.43
N GLU A 72 10.58 -6.39 0.45
CA GLU A 72 10.55 -5.77 -0.87
C GLU A 72 9.99 -6.78 -1.88
N SER A 73 8.98 -6.40 -2.64
CA SER A 73 8.38 -7.25 -3.66
C SER A 73 9.36 -7.45 -4.82
N LEU A 74 9.53 -8.71 -5.22
CA LEU A 74 10.38 -9.12 -6.34
C LEU A 74 9.60 -9.32 -7.64
N LEU A 75 8.26 -9.32 -7.56
CA LEU A 75 7.36 -9.55 -8.67
C LEU A 75 6.64 -8.27 -9.07
N ASP A 76 6.35 -8.13 -10.35
CA ASP A 76 5.45 -7.11 -10.85
C ASP A 76 4.01 -7.65 -10.77
N GLY A 77 3.18 -7.08 -9.90
CA GLY A 77 1.83 -7.58 -9.64
C GLY A 77 1.75 -8.69 -8.57
N ASN A 78 2.56 -8.59 -7.52
CA ASN A 78 2.52 -9.49 -6.37
C ASN A 78 1.24 -9.30 -5.54
N THR A 79 0.42 -10.34 -5.49
CA THR A 79 -0.82 -10.39 -4.70
C THR A 79 -0.73 -11.32 -3.49
N TYR A 80 0.44 -11.93 -3.24
CA TYR A 80 0.62 -12.93 -2.19
C TYR A 80 1.32 -12.33 -0.97
N ALA A 81 1.00 -12.84 0.21
CA ALA A 81 1.71 -12.49 1.44
C ALA A 81 3.14 -13.06 1.46
N PRO A 82 4.08 -12.46 2.20
CA PRO A 82 5.44 -13.00 2.35
C PRO A 82 5.51 -14.39 2.99
N ASP A 83 4.55 -14.79 3.84
CA ASP A 83 4.50 -16.16 4.37
C ASP A 83 3.92 -17.18 3.37
N VAL A 84 2.98 -16.73 2.53
CA VAL A 84 2.32 -17.57 1.52
C VAL A 84 3.24 -17.82 0.33
N TYR A 85 3.93 -16.77 -0.12
CA TYR A 85 4.83 -16.82 -1.27
C TYR A 85 6.15 -16.09 -0.99
N PRO A 86 7.02 -16.65 -0.14
CA PRO A 86 8.28 -16.01 0.24
C PRO A 86 9.22 -15.78 -0.96
N ALA A 87 9.11 -16.56 -2.02
CA ALA A 87 9.90 -16.35 -3.24
C ALA A 87 9.56 -15.04 -3.98
N GLY A 88 8.40 -14.43 -3.70
CA GLY A 88 8.00 -13.14 -4.27
C GLY A 88 8.47 -11.94 -3.45
N TRP A 89 9.12 -12.17 -2.31
CA TRP A 89 9.47 -11.11 -1.36
C TRP A 89 10.91 -11.26 -0.86
N ALA A 90 11.69 -10.18 -0.87
CA ALA A 90 13.00 -10.12 -0.25
C ALA A 90 12.89 -9.43 1.12
N ALA A 91 13.26 -10.13 2.20
CA ALA A 91 13.37 -9.50 3.51
C ALA A 91 14.54 -8.49 3.50
N VAL A 92 14.25 -7.22 3.75
CA VAL A 92 15.24 -6.12 3.71
C VAL A 92 15.73 -5.79 5.12
N GLU A 93 14.82 -5.39 6.00
CA GLU A 93 15.13 -4.78 7.31
C GLU A 93 14.03 -5.14 8.32
N ARG A 94 14.36 -5.26 9.62
CA ARG A 94 13.34 -5.34 10.67
C ARG A 94 12.67 -3.96 10.80
N ALA A 95 11.34 -3.90 10.75
CA ALA A 95 10.64 -2.65 11.02
C ALA A 95 11.01 -2.17 12.43
N LYS A 96 11.38 -0.90 12.54
CA LYS A 96 12.03 -0.33 13.71
C LYS A 96 11.04 0.14 14.77
#